data_AF-A0A7Y2CSC1-F1
#
_entry.id   AF-A0A7Y2CSC1-F1
#
_cell.length_a   1.000
_cell.length_b   1.000
_cell.length_c   1.000
_cell.angle_alpha   90.00
_cell.angle_beta   90.00
_cell.angle_gamma   90.00
#
_symmetry.space_group_name_H-M   'P 1'
#
loop_
_entity.id
_entity.type
_entity.pdbx_description
1 polymer ?
#
loop_
_entity_poly.entity_id
_entity_poly.type
_entity_poly.pdbx_seq_one_letter_code
_entity_poly.pdbx_strand_id
1 'polypeptide(L)' 'REITELMSLRADPASSCAEVKEKALEKASEIETRIVTLTNMAVALTRMAEKCDSDSLIGDCPILDALDDNSIGDSP' A
#
# COMPACT_ATOMS: atom_id res chain seq x y z
N ARG A 1 -13.17 1.83 3.53
CA ARG A 1 -13.60 2.68 4.67
C ARG A 1 -13.08 4.12 4.59
N GLU A 2 -12.18 4.48 3.67
CA GLU A 2 -11.47 5.77 3.70
C GLU A 2 -12.26 6.99 3.21
N ILE A 3 -13.19 6.85 2.25
CA ILE A 3 -14.02 7.98 1.77
C ILE A 3 -15.18 8.30 2.73
N THR A 4 -15.61 7.31 3.53
CA THR A 4 -16.79 7.43 4.40
C THR A 4 -16.55 8.41 5.56
N GLU A 5 -15.31 8.58 6.01
CA GLU A 5 -14.94 9.58 7.03
C GLU A 5 -15.10 11.02 6.50
N LEU A 6 -14.76 11.27 5.23
CA LEU A 6 -15.03 12.56 4.58
C LEU A 6 -16.53 12.82 4.42
N MET A 7 -17.34 11.76 4.19
CA MET A 7 -18.81 11.87 4.12
C MET A 7 -19.44 12.10 5.50
N SER A 8 -18.75 11.78 6.59
CA SER A 8 -19.24 11.99 7.97
C SER A 8 -19.13 13.46 8.41
N LEU A 9 -18.34 14.30 7.73
CA LEU A 9 -18.26 15.74 7.98
C LEU A 9 -19.55 16.50 7.63
N ARG A 10 -20.37 15.96 6.72
CA ARG A 10 -21.74 16.49 6.48
C ARG A 10 -22.64 16.36 7.72
N ALA A 11 -22.31 15.49 8.67
CA ALA A 11 -23.15 15.22 9.82
C ALA A 11 -23.12 16.33 10.88
N ASP A 12 -22.12 17.23 10.85
CA ASP A 12 -22.06 18.38 11.76
C ASP A 12 -22.29 19.70 11.02
N PRO A 13 -23.51 20.27 11.09
CA PRO A 13 -23.82 21.58 10.50
C PRO A 13 -23.10 22.75 11.20
N ALA A 14 -22.41 22.51 12.33
CA ALA A 14 -21.54 23.51 12.97
C ALA A 14 -20.10 23.47 12.45
N SER A 15 -19.70 22.47 11.65
CA SER A 15 -18.34 22.44 11.11
C SER A 15 -18.12 23.54 10.08
N SER A 16 -16.97 24.19 10.17
CA SER A 16 -16.61 25.24 9.22
C SER A 16 -16.05 24.63 7.94
N CYS A 17 -16.17 25.36 6.82
CA CYS A 17 -15.53 24.98 5.56
C CYS A 17 -14.00 24.82 5.72
N ALA A 18 -13.38 25.53 6.67
CA ALA A 18 -11.97 25.41 6.99
C ALA A 18 -11.63 24.03 7.59
N GLU A 19 -12.42 23.52 8.53
CA GLU A 19 -12.23 22.19 9.13
C GLU A 19 -12.45 21.06 8.12
N VAL A 20 -13.45 21.19 7.24
CA VAL A 20 -13.68 20.24 6.15
C VAL A 20 -12.50 20.23 5.19
N LYS A 21 -11.96 21.41 4.85
CA LYS A 21 -10.78 21.54 3.99
C LYS A 21 -9.55 20.89 4.63
N GLU A 22 -9.30 21.12 5.92
CA GLU A 22 -8.17 20.55 6.64
C GLU A 22 -8.21 19.01 6.60
N LYS A 23 -9.34 18.41 6.97
CA LYS A 23 -9.51 16.95 6.94
C LYS A 23 -9.42 16.35 5.54
N ALA A 24 -9.90 17.07 4.52
CA ALA A 24 -9.74 16.65 3.14
C ALA A 24 -8.26 16.61 2.72
N LEU A 25 -7.47 17.61 3.13
CA LEU A 25 -6.03 17.67 2.85
C LEU A 25 -5.25 16.59 3.63
N GLU A 26 -5.60 16.37 4.90
CA GLU A 26 -5.02 15.29 5.71
C GLU A 26 -5.26 13.94 5.05
N LYS A 27 -6.50 13.66 4.63
CA LYS A 27 -6.83 12.39 3.96
C LYS A 27 -6.12 12.23 2.62
N ALA A 28 -5.96 13.33 1.87
CA ALA A 28 -5.18 13.32 0.64
C ALA A 28 -3.71 12.95 0.90
N SER A 29 -3.10 13.49 1.95
CA SER A 29 -1.72 13.18 2.33
C SER A 29 -1.54 11.72 2.79
N GLU A 30 -2.52 11.17 3.53
CA GLU A 30 -2.53 9.73 3.87
C GLU A 30 -2.56 8.86 2.61
N ILE A 31 -3.41 9.21 1.65
CA ILE A 31 -3.55 8.49 0.37
C ILE A 31 -2.24 8.57 -0.42
N GLU A 32 -1.62 9.74 -0.52
CA GLU A 32 -0.32 9.92 -1.20
C GLU A 32 0.76 9.03 -0.57
N THR A 33 0.82 8.99 0.75
CA THR A 33 1.76 8.11 1.48
C THR A 33 1.52 6.65 1.13
N ARG A 34 0.25 6.21 1.11
CA ARG A 34 -0.11 4.84 0.74
C ARG A 34 0.24 4.53 -0.71
N ILE A 35 0.05 5.48 -1.64
CA ILE A 35 0.44 5.33 -3.05
C ILE A 35 1.94 5.09 -3.16
N VAL A 36 2.77 5.85 -2.45
CA VAL A 36 4.22 5.66 -2.45
C VAL A 36 4.58 4.25 -1.96
N THR A 37 4.00 3.81 -0.85
CA THR A 37 4.22 2.45 -0.32
C THR A 37 3.82 1.38 -1.34
N LEU A 38 2.62 1.47 -1.89
CA LEU A 38 2.11 0.50 -2.87
C LEU A 38 2.94 0.50 -4.17
N THR A 39 3.41 1.67 -4.61
CA THR A 39 4.27 1.79 -5.78
C THR A 39 5.61 1.08 -5.54
N ASN A 40 6.23 1.27 -4.37
CA ASN A 40 7.46 0.59 -4.02
C ASN A 40 7.28 -0.94 -3.98
N MET A 41 6.17 -1.41 -3.41
CA MET A 41 5.83 -2.84 -3.40
C MET A 41 5.66 -3.38 -4.82
N ALA A 42 4.95 -2.65 -5.69
CA ALA A 42 4.76 -3.03 -7.08
C ALA A 42 6.09 -3.12 -7.83
N VAL A 43 7.00 -2.15 -7.65
CA VAL A 43 8.34 -2.18 -8.24
C VAL A 43 9.14 -3.41 -7.77
N ALA A 44 9.09 -3.73 -6.48
CA ALA A 44 9.76 -4.91 -5.94
C ALA A 44 9.21 -6.21 -6.55
N LEU A 45 7.88 -6.36 -6.60
CA LEU A 45 7.22 -7.51 -7.21
C LEU A 45 7.57 -7.66 -8.69
N THR A 46 7.54 -6.57 -9.46
CA THR A 46 7.91 -6.60 -10.89
C THR A 46 9.36 -7.03 -11.08
N ARG A 47 10.29 -6.52 -10.27
CA ARG A 47 11.71 -6.94 -10.35
C ARG A 47 11.92 -8.42 -10.04
N MET A 48 11.12 -8.99 -9.13
CA MET A 48 11.17 -10.43 -8.86
C MET A 48 10.58 -11.22 -10.03
N ALA A 49 9.46 -10.75 -10.59
CA ALA A 49 8.82 -11.37 -11.74
C ALA A 49 9.74 -11.38 -12.99
N GLU A 50 10.48 -10.30 -13.26
CA GLU A 50 11.44 -10.21 -14.37
C GLU A 50 12.61 -11.21 -14.26
N LYS A 51 12.94 -11.64 -13.04
CA LYS A 51 14.00 -12.64 -12.80
C LYS A 51 13.49 -14.08 -12.90
N CYS A 52 12.18 -14.27 -12.86
CA CYS A 52 11.58 -15.58 -12.99
C CYS A 52 11.56 -15.99 -14.45
N ASP A 53 12.24 -17.08 -14.78
CA ASP A 53 12.07 -17.72 -16.07
C ASP A 53 10.76 -18.52 -16.06
N SER A 54 9.83 -18.22 -16.96
CA SER A 54 8.51 -18.85 -16.99
C SER A 54 8.53 -20.35 -17.28
N ASP A 55 9.67 -20.87 -17.77
CA ASP A 55 9.88 -22.29 -18.05
C ASP A 55 10.58 -23.03 -16.88
N SER A 56 10.92 -22.33 -15.79
CA SER A 56 11.50 -22.96 -14.59
C SER A 56 10.45 -23.70 -13.76
N LEU A 57 10.85 -24.81 -13.13
CA LEU A 57 9.99 -25.51 -12.17
C LEU A 57 9.76 -24.61 -10.96
N ILE A 58 8.62 -24.78 -10.29
CA ILE A 58 8.26 -24.02 -9.07
C ILE A 58 9.37 -24.11 -7.99
N GLY A 59 10.07 -25.25 -7.91
CA GLY A 59 11.18 -25.46 -6.96
C GLY A 59 12.44 -24.66 -7.26
N ASP A 60 12.56 -24.08 -8.46
CA ASP A 60 13.67 -23.20 -8.87
C ASP A 60 13.18 -21.75 -9.06
N CYS A 61 11.98 -21.41 -8.56
CA CYS A 61 11.36 -20.12 -8.77
C CYS A 61 12.02 -19.05 -7.89
N PRO A 62 12.79 -18.10 -8.46
CA PRO A 62 13.52 -17.11 -7.67
C PRO A 62 12.60 -16.12 -6.94
N ILE A 63 11.32 -16.06 -7.30
CA ILE A 63 10.31 -15.27 -6.57
C ILE A 63 10.02 -15.91 -5.21
N LEU A 64 9.84 -17.24 -5.17
CA LEU A 64 9.52 -17.95 -3.93
C LEU A 64 10.72 -17.95 -3.00
N ASP A 65 11.93 -18.18 -3.52
CA ASP A 65 13.17 -18.07 -2.75
C ASP A 65 13.32 -16.69 -2.08
N ALA A 66 13.06 -15.61 -2.82
CA ALA A 66 13.14 -14.25 -2.29
C ALA A 66 12.05 -13.90 -1.26
N LEU A 67 10.89 -14.56 -1.33
CA LEU A 67 9.81 -14.41 -0.35
C LEU A 67 10.09 -15.23 0.91
N ASP A 68 10.66 -16.42 0.78
CA ASP A 68 11.03 -17.30 1.88
C ASP A 68 12.24 -16.73 2.65
N ASP A 69 13.22 -16.13 1.98
CA ASP A 69 14.36 -15.44 2.63
C ASP A 69 13.90 -14.26 3.50
N ASN A 70 12.81 -13.60 3.14
CA ASN A 70 12.21 -12.51 3.94
C ASN A 70 11.35 -13.02 5.11
N SER A 71 11.06 -14.32 5.17
CA SER A 71 10.39 -14.96 6.32
C SER A 71 11.36 -15.35 7.44
N ILE A 72 12.68 -15.27 7.20
CA ILE A 72 13.74 -15.43 8.21
C ILE A 72 13.95 -14.08 8.94
N GLY A 73 12.88 -13.57 9.52
CA GLY A 73 12.86 -12.35 10.33
C GLY A 73 11.94 -12.42 11.54
N ASP A 74 11.18 -13.51 11.70
CA ASP A 74 10.34 -13.72 12.89
C ASP A 74 10.57 -15.11 13.51
N SER A 75 11.44 -15.09 14.52
CA SER A 75 11.54 -15.94 15.73
C SER A 75 12.24 -17.32 15.69
N PRO A 76 12.86 -17.74 16.82
CA PRO A 76 12.90 -17.12 18.16
C PRO A 76 14.23 -16.43 18.52
#